data_AF-A0A353WK43-F1
#
_entry.id   AF-A0A353WK43-F1
#
_cell.length_a   1.000
_cell.length_b   1.000
_cell.length_c   1.000
_cell.angle_alpha   90.00
_cell.angle_beta   90.00
_cell.angle_gamma   90.00
#
_symmetry.space_group_name_H-M   'P 1'
#
loop_
_entity.id
_entity.type
_entity.pdbx_description
1 polymer ?
#
loop_
_entity_poly.entity_id
_entity_poly.type
_entity_poly.pdbx_seq_one_letter_code
_entity_poly.pdbx_strand_id
1 'polypeptide(L)' 'IEIDGPFPADTMWLKASKPYNENEPQPYHAYIACYHDQGLIPIKLLGLESAVNVSINLPVIR' A
#
# COMPACT_ATOMS: atom_id res chain seq x y z
N ILE A 1 6.38 9.13 -15.04
CA ILE A 1 5.97 8.24 -13.93
C ILE A 1 7.22 8.04 -13.11
N GLU A 2 7.18 8.42 -11.84
CA GLU A 2 8.29 8.21 -10.91
C GLU A 2 8.07 6.86 -10.23
N ILE A 3 9.06 5.97 -10.34
CA ILE A 3 9.00 4.59 -9.85
C ILE A 3 10.35 4.30 -9.20
N ASP A 4 10.31 3.90 -7.94
CA ASP A 4 11.49 3.44 -7.21
C ASP A 4 11.39 1.96 -6.89
N GLY A 5 12.54 1.29 -6.81
CA GLY A 5 12.65 -0.13 -6.51
C GLY A 5 13.26 -0.95 -7.66
N PRO A 6 13.15 -2.29 -7.64
CA PRO A 6 12.34 -3.09 -6.71
C PRO A 6 12.87 -3.06 -5.27
N PHE A 7 11.96 -3.10 -4.30
CA PHE A 7 12.29 -3.18 -2.89
C PHE A 7 11.92 -4.55 -2.32
N PRO A 8 12.67 -5.06 -1.32
CA PRO A 8 12.18 -6.12 -0.46
C PRO A 8 10.87 -5.71 0.21
N ALA A 9 9.83 -6.54 0.07
CA ALA A 9 8.47 -6.18 0.51
C ALA A 9 8.38 -5.97 2.03
N ASP A 10 9.08 -6.79 2.81
CA ASP A 10 9.17 -6.66 4.27
C ASP A 10 9.68 -5.28 4.70
N THR A 11 10.76 -4.80 4.09
CA THR A 11 11.36 -3.50 4.38
C THR A 11 10.48 -2.36 3.88
N MET A 12 9.84 -2.53 2.71
CA MET A 12 8.91 -1.55 2.14
C MET A 12 7.69 -1.34 3.06
N TRP A 13 7.06 -2.42 3.52
CA TRP A 13 5.89 -2.34 4.39
C TRP A 13 6.21 -1.83 5.79
N LEU A 14 7.39 -2.17 6.35
CA LEU A 14 7.85 -1.60 7.61
C LEU A 14 8.01 -0.07 7.53
N LYS A 15 8.51 0.44 6.40
CA LYS A 15 8.64 1.88 6.15
C LYS A 15 7.29 2.57 5.93
N ALA A 16 6.32 1.87 5.37
CA ALA A 16 4.96 2.39 5.16
C ALA A 16 4.12 2.39 6.46
N SER A 17 4.30 1.38 7.32
CA SER A 17 3.48 1.17 8.52
C SER A 17 3.70 2.24 9.59
N LYS A 18 4.95 2.69 9.78
CA LYS A 18 5.27 3.65 10.84
C LYS A 18 4.58 5.01 10.60
N PRO A 19 4.74 5.67 9.45
CA PRO A 19 4.05 6.92 9.18
C PRO A 19 2.52 6.77 9.19
N TYR A 20 2.00 5.61 8.79
CA TYR A 20 0.56 5.34 8.84
C TYR A 20 0.02 5.35 10.28
N ASN A 21 0.71 4.67 11.20
CA ASN A 21 0.31 4.63 12.61
C ASN A 21 0.50 5.97 13.33
N GLU A 22 1.49 6.76 12.92
CA GLU A 22 1.84 8.05 13.53
C GLU A 22 1.11 9.24 12.88
N ASN A 23 0.24 9.00 11.89
CA ASN A 23 -0.43 10.03 11.08
C ASN A 23 0.56 11.00 10.41
N GLU A 24 1.73 10.50 10.04
CA GLU A 24 2.75 11.24 9.32
C GLU A 24 2.57 11.08 7.80
N PRO A 25 3.11 12.01 6.98
CA PRO A 25 3.12 11.87 5.54
C PRO A 25 3.78 10.55 5.09
N GLN A 26 3.11 9.84 4.17
CA GLN A 26 3.67 8.64 3.56
C GLN A 26 4.82 9.01 2.61
N PRO A 27 5.90 8.21 2.55
CA PRO A 27 7.02 8.46 1.64
C PRO A 27 6.65 8.21 0.16
N TYR A 28 5.60 7.42 -0.09
CA TYR A 28 5.12 7.12 -1.44
C TYR A 28 3.60 7.28 -1.51
N HIS A 29 3.10 7.67 -2.68
CA HIS A 29 1.66 7.80 -2.94
C HIS A 29 0.95 6.45 -3.16
N ALA A 30 1.68 5.45 -3.65
CA ALA A 30 1.17 4.11 -3.89
C ALA A 30 2.31 3.09 -3.80
N TYR A 31 1.94 1.85 -3.47
CA TYR A 31 2.84 0.72 -3.42
C TYR A 31 2.33 -0.37 -4.36
N ILE A 32 3.23 -1.00 -5.12
CA ILE A 32 2.88 -2.07 -6.06
C ILE A 32 3.38 -3.40 -5.50
N ALA A 33 2.45 -4.29 -5.17
CA ALA A 33 2.73 -5.67 -4.82
C ALA A 33 2.80 -6.54 -6.09
N CYS A 34 3.73 -7.49 -6.13
CA CYS A 34 3.85 -8.46 -7.22
C CYS A 34 2.80 -9.58 -7.14
N TYR A 35 2.25 -9.86 -5.96
CA TYR A 35 1.22 -10.88 -5.74
C TYR A 35 0.28 -10.51 -4.59
N HIS A 36 -0.87 -11.18 -4.54
CA HIS A 36 -1.99 -10.88 -3.65
C HIS A 36 -1.60 -10.73 -2.17
N ASP A 37 -1.03 -11.77 -1.57
CA ASP A 37 -0.73 -11.77 -0.14
C ASP A 37 0.43 -10.84 0.24
N GLN A 38 1.31 -10.51 -0.71
CA GLN A 38 2.39 -9.55 -0.50
C GLN A 38 1.85 -8.16 -0.15
N GLY A 39 0.69 -7.78 -0.70
CA GLY A 39 0.04 -6.51 -0.45
C GLY A 39 -1.11 -6.60 0.55
N LEU A 40 -1.94 -7.64 0.49
CA LEU A 40 -3.15 -7.69 1.30
C LEU A 40 -2.91 -8.03 2.77
N ILE A 41 -1.88 -8.81 3.11
CA ILE A 41 -1.53 -9.09 4.52
C ILE A 41 -1.24 -7.78 5.27
N PRO A 42 -0.26 -6.94 4.86
CA PRO A 42 0.06 -5.73 5.59
C PRO A 42 -1.08 -4.71 5.60
N ILE A 43 -1.84 -4.57 4.51
CA ILE A 43 -2.99 -3.65 4.46
C ILE A 43 -4.08 -4.08 5.46
N LYS A 44 -4.40 -5.36 5.55
CA LYS A 44 -5.38 -5.85 6.53
C LYS A 44 -4.88 -5.77 7.96
N LEU A 45 -3.57 -5.86 8.20
CA LEU A 45 -3.01 -5.68 9.54
C LEU A 45 -3.10 -4.21 10.02
N LEU A 46 -2.92 -3.24 9.12
CA LEU A 46 -2.92 -1.81 9.46
C LEU A 46 -4.30 -1.16 9.44
N GLY A 47 -5.15 -1.55 8.47
CA GLY A 47 -6.43 -0.91 8.20
C GLY A 47 -7.58 -1.89 8.15
N LEU A 48 -7.58 -2.92 9.01
CA LEU A 48 -8.51 -4.06 8.95
C LEU A 48 -9.96 -3.66 8.67
N GLU A 49 -10.46 -2.64 9.37
CA GLU A 49 -11.85 -2.17 9.28
C GLU A 49 -12.04 -0.97 8.33
N SER A 50 -10.96 -0.27 7.97
CA SER A 50 -10.99 0.97 7.18
C SER A 50 -10.52 0.79 5.73
N ALA A 51 -9.90 -0.34 5.40
CA ALA A 51 -9.39 -0.62 4.06
C ALA A 51 -10.54 -0.84 3.07
N VAL A 52 -10.42 -0.20 1.90
CA VAL A 52 -11.36 -0.33 0.78
C VAL A 52 -10.64 -0.83 -0.47
N ASN A 53 -11.39 -1.44 -1.39
CA ASN A 53 -10.88 -1.83 -2.69
C ASN A 53 -11.29 -0.80 -3.73
N VAL A 54 -10.37 -0.46 -4.64
CA VAL A 54 -10.63 0.45 -5.77
C VAL A 54 -10.30 -0.28 -7.06
N SER A 55 -11.19 -0.20 -8.05
CA SER A 55 -10.98 -0.79 -9.38
C SER A 55 -10.42 0.26 -10.33
N ILE A 56 -9.15 0.11 -10.69
CA ILE A 56 -8.46 1.06 -11.57
C ILE A 56 -8.75 0.72 -13.05
N ASN A 57 -8.70 1.73 -13.93
CA ASN A 57 -8.85 1.60 -15.39
C ASN A 57 -10.28 1.29 -15.89
N LEU A 58 -11.30 1.56 -15.08
CA LEU A 58 -12.71 1.53 -15.50
C LEU A 58 -13.16 2.91 -16.00
N PRO A 59 -14.16 2.99 -16.91
CA PRO A 59 -14.75 4.26 -17.35
C PRO A 59 -15.67 4.92 -16.29
N VAL A 60 -15.77 4.32 -15.09
CA VAL A 60 -16.57 4.79 -13.95
C VAL A 60 -15.78 4.58 -12.65
N ILE A 61 -16.01 5.42 -11.64
CA ILE A 61 -15.41 5.25 -10.32
C ILE A 61 -16.04 4.04 -9.64
N ARG A 62 -15.20 3.12 -9.17
CA ARG A 62 -15.61 1.91 -8.46
C ARG A 62 -14.60 1.53 -7.40
#